data_AF-A0A382CXH4-F1
#
_entry.id   AF-A0A382CXH4-F1
#
_cell.length_a   1.000
_cell.length_b   1.000
_cell.length_c   1.000
_cell.angle_alpha   90.00
_cell.angle_beta   90.00
_cell.angle_gamma   90.00
#
_symmetry.space_group_name_H-M   'P 1'
#
loop_
_entity.id
_entity.type
_entity.pdbx_description
1 polymer ?
#
loop_
_entity_poly.entity_id
_entity_poly.type
_entity_poly.pdbx_seq_one_letter_code
_entity_poly.pdbx_strand_id
1 'polypeptide(L)'
;MTTRTRLVIAVGLLSQAMVVSASGQAPVWEQSYRAGQSDDNGQFMGGSTIVHLVGHKGKLFAGNSYWQDSRNVWYGGKDRSTGWAQVLRLDKSGGRWTVDLEMGPQHLRCEILKSVTFRTDGSGRLLKEPVNLLVACTFNPKPNSVAISMFTRDDATGKWTRSTVFSGPRPKVLDDRATRAIRVHHDKVTGVDRIFLPIGKLGIFSGVYDAAAPGKIRWDSKSESGPVETRPMAIIESGGKLLFSAGRKIYRRNDGQSPSYTVIQDVSDLYAKVPKQASGGIRGLTSIATPGGGGDSLLFAMAEGKRSRGAIYRLDPKQDGSYARVREVYLDKLMSKYLNGNPVNMILAAYNDMFPVVDPKTRERVHLIGFESWIGGNRFPLWSANKKGGFYAGGMYAIRDKKGNYRLKEINGRITRAKPTLVSTKVFARSPFKGPGRDMLYFAGHDPNFRPSHDTAWIFSTSLENALRQDPVE
;
A
#
# COMPACT_ATOMS: atom_id res chain seq x y z
N MET A 1 -52.14 74.82 23.93
CA MET A 1 -51.35 74.75 25.19
C MET A 1 -50.28 73.69 25.03
N THR A 2 -49.06 74.14 25.18
CA THR A 2 -47.77 73.47 24.99
C THR A 2 -47.35 72.65 26.20
N THR A 3 -47.02 71.37 25.99
CA THR A 3 -46.02 70.69 26.84
C THR A 3 -45.32 69.61 26.02
N ARG A 4 -44.05 69.87 25.63
CA ARG A 4 -43.12 68.86 25.10
C ARG A 4 -42.28 68.35 26.28
N THR A 5 -42.40 67.06 26.60
CA THR A 5 -41.49 66.36 27.50
C THR A 5 -40.77 65.29 26.69
N ARG A 6 -39.43 65.31 26.75
CA ARG A 6 -38.54 64.31 26.13
C ARG A 6 -38.68 62.97 26.84
N LEU A 7 -38.79 61.89 26.08
CA LEU A 7 -38.52 60.53 26.56
C LEU A 7 -37.46 59.91 25.64
N VAL A 8 -36.29 59.62 26.20
CA VAL A 8 -35.23 58.85 25.57
C VAL A 8 -35.59 57.37 25.74
N ILE A 9 -35.76 56.65 24.64
CA ILE A 9 -35.88 55.19 24.64
C ILE A 9 -34.70 54.64 23.85
N ALA A 10 -33.78 54.01 24.56
CA ALA A 10 -32.79 53.10 24.01
C ALA A 10 -33.44 51.72 23.89
N VAL A 11 -33.51 51.14 22.68
CA VAL A 11 -33.81 49.72 22.48
C VAL A 11 -32.77 49.16 21.51
N GLY A 12 -32.08 48.13 22.01
CA GLY A 12 -30.89 47.54 21.40
C GLY A 12 -31.14 46.77 20.11
N LEU A 13 -30.12 46.78 19.27
CA LEU A 13 -29.96 45.94 18.09
C LEU A 13 -29.80 44.47 18.51
N LEU A 14 -30.84 43.66 18.29
CA LEU A 14 -30.74 42.21 18.28
C LEU A 14 -30.13 41.77 16.94
N SER A 15 -28.83 41.45 16.95
CA SER A 15 -28.19 40.72 15.87
C SER A 15 -28.61 39.25 15.95
N GLN A 16 -29.46 38.82 15.02
CA GLN A 16 -29.72 37.39 14.80
C GLN A 16 -28.47 36.76 14.19
N ALA A 17 -27.68 36.08 15.02
CA ALA A 17 -26.68 35.13 14.54
C ALA A 17 -27.43 33.95 13.89
N MET A 18 -27.33 33.84 12.56
CA MET A 18 -27.69 32.60 11.87
C MET A 18 -26.76 31.49 12.39
N VAL A 19 -27.31 30.63 13.24
CA VAL A 19 -26.72 29.32 13.50
C VAL A 19 -26.86 28.53 12.21
N VAL A 20 -25.78 28.49 11.42
CA VAL A 20 -25.67 27.51 10.34
C VAL A 20 -25.58 26.16 11.02
N SER A 21 -26.71 25.46 11.07
CA SER A 21 -26.76 24.04 11.39
C SER A 21 -25.85 23.32 10.39
N ALA A 22 -24.76 22.73 10.88
CA ALA A 22 -23.94 21.83 10.08
C ALA A 22 -24.83 20.66 9.64
N SER A 23 -25.29 20.69 8.39
CA SER A 23 -26.06 19.60 7.80
C SER A 23 -25.20 18.33 7.84
N GLY A 24 -25.63 17.34 8.61
CA GLY A 24 -25.05 16.01 8.70
C GLY A 24 -25.22 15.25 7.38
N GLN A 25 -24.45 15.62 6.36
CA GLN A 25 -24.31 14.81 5.16
C GLN A 25 -23.52 13.56 5.52
N ALA A 26 -24.09 12.39 5.22
CA ALA A 26 -23.40 11.12 5.30
C ALA A 26 -22.05 11.22 4.58
N PRO A 27 -21.00 10.53 5.06
CA PRO A 27 -19.70 10.55 4.40
C PRO A 27 -19.88 10.16 2.92
N VAL A 28 -19.53 11.06 2.01
CA VAL A 28 -19.65 10.81 0.56
C VAL A 28 -18.52 9.88 0.15
N TRP A 29 -18.85 8.59 0.06
CA TRP A 29 -17.99 7.55 -0.50
C TRP A 29 -18.53 7.15 -1.87
N GLU A 30 -17.63 6.92 -2.81
CA GLU A 30 -17.95 6.43 -4.15
C GLU A 30 -17.23 5.11 -4.37
N GLN A 31 -17.96 4.10 -4.85
CA GLN A 31 -17.33 2.87 -5.34
C GLN A 31 -16.76 3.14 -6.74
N SER A 32 -15.50 3.58 -6.79
CA SER A 32 -14.82 3.93 -8.04
C SER A 32 -14.56 2.72 -8.95
N TYR A 33 -14.36 1.53 -8.39
CA TYR A 33 -14.18 0.29 -9.17
C TYR A 33 -14.82 -0.90 -8.48
N ARG A 34 -15.42 -1.76 -9.31
CA ARG A 34 -15.93 -3.08 -8.95
C ARG A 34 -15.46 -4.07 -10.02
N ALA A 35 -14.78 -5.13 -9.61
CA ALA A 35 -14.39 -6.19 -10.53
C ALA A 35 -15.61 -6.92 -11.12
N GLY A 36 -15.41 -7.57 -12.27
CA GLY A 36 -16.44 -8.31 -12.99
C GLY A 36 -17.18 -7.48 -14.03
N GLN A 37 -16.61 -6.36 -14.46
CA GLN A 37 -17.18 -5.47 -15.48
C GLN A 37 -16.28 -5.45 -16.71
N SER A 38 -16.79 -5.00 -17.86
CA SER A 38 -15.95 -4.68 -19.02
C SER A 38 -15.72 -3.18 -19.12
N ASP A 39 -14.60 -2.79 -19.68
CA ASP A 39 -14.35 -1.39 -20.02
C ASP A 39 -15.05 -0.98 -21.33
N ASP A 40 -14.87 0.28 -21.73
CA ASP A 40 -15.52 0.86 -22.90
C ASP A 40 -15.09 0.22 -24.23
N ASN A 41 -13.97 -0.50 -24.24
CA ASN A 41 -13.47 -1.24 -25.39
C ASN A 41 -13.88 -2.72 -25.34
N GLY A 42 -14.71 -3.11 -24.36
CA GLY A 42 -15.13 -4.49 -24.15
C GLY A 42 -14.07 -5.38 -23.49
N GLN A 43 -12.97 -4.82 -22.99
CA GLN A 43 -11.97 -5.62 -22.27
C GLN A 43 -12.45 -5.91 -20.85
N PHE A 44 -12.33 -7.17 -20.43
CA PHE A 44 -12.83 -7.61 -19.15
C PHE A 44 -11.92 -7.15 -17.99
N MET A 45 -12.49 -6.42 -17.03
CA MET A 45 -11.85 -5.99 -15.79
C MET A 45 -12.36 -6.84 -14.62
N GLY A 46 -11.62 -7.90 -14.32
CA GLY A 46 -11.97 -8.84 -13.24
C GLY A 46 -11.06 -8.77 -12.03
N GLY A 47 -10.78 -9.93 -11.47
CA GLY A 47 -9.71 -10.16 -10.51
C GLY A 47 -10.17 -10.20 -9.06
N SER A 48 -9.29 -10.74 -8.24
CA SER A 48 -9.51 -10.98 -6.83
C SER A 48 -9.10 -9.78 -5.97
N THR A 49 -8.08 -9.01 -6.36
CA THR A 49 -7.46 -8.02 -5.47
C THR A 49 -6.77 -6.88 -6.21
N ILE A 50 -7.03 -5.65 -5.79
CA ILE A 50 -6.16 -4.51 -6.10
C ILE A 50 -5.04 -4.42 -5.06
N VAL A 51 -3.80 -4.61 -5.49
CA VAL A 51 -2.63 -4.67 -4.60
C VAL A 51 -1.77 -3.41 -4.62
N HIS A 52 -1.90 -2.59 -5.66
CA HIS A 52 -1.20 -1.31 -5.82
C HIS A 52 -2.13 -0.25 -6.40
N LEU A 53 -1.93 1.01 -5.97
CA LEU A 53 -2.46 2.21 -6.59
C LEU A 53 -1.33 3.21 -6.75
N VAL A 54 -1.18 3.81 -7.93
CA VAL A 54 -0.13 4.80 -8.17
C VAL A 54 -0.59 5.89 -9.12
N GLY A 55 -0.33 7.14 -8.72
CA GLY A 55 -0.44 8.28 -9.62
C GLY A 55 0.75 8.34 -10.57
N HIS A 56 0.51 8.51 -11.86
CA HIS A 56 1.55 8.67 -12.85
C HIS A 56 1.05 9.56 -14.00
N LYS A 57 1.78 10.65 -14.29
CA LYS A 57 1.49 11.60 -15.38
C LYS A 57 0.02 12.06 -15.43
N GLY A 58 -0.53 12.41 -14.26
CA GLY A 58 -1.90 12.92 -14.15
C GLY A 58 -3.01 11.87 -14.22
N LYS A 59 -2.66 10.57 -14.25
CA LYS A 59 -3.59 9.44 -14.26
C LYS A 59 -3.38 8.56 -13.03
N LEU A 60 -4.41 7.82 -12.62
CA LEU A 60 -4.31 6.84 -11.55
C LEU A 60 -4.27 5.43 -12.15
N PHE A 61 -3.34 4.60 -11.69
CA PHE A 61 -3.20 3.22 -12.13
C PHE A 61 -3.37 2.26 -10.97
N ALA A 62 -3.97 1.09 -11.23
CA ALA A 62 -4.19 0.04 -10.24
C ALA A 62 -3.57 -1.29 -10.70
N GLY A 63 -2.79 -1.91 -9.82
CA GLY A 63 -2.24 -3.25 -10.05
C GLY A 63 -3.23 -4.30 -9.57
N ASN A 64 -3.72 -5.14 -10.48
CA ASN A 64 -4.73 -6.15 -10.22
C ASN A 64 -4.14 -7.57 -10.13
N SER A 65 -4.77 -8.41 -9.31
CA SER A 65 -4.37 -9.78 -8.99
C SER A 65 -5.56 -10.71 -9.18
N TYR A 66 -5.30 -11.93 -9.64
CA TYR A 66 -6.30 -12.98 -9.83
C TYR A 66 -5.97 -14.20 -8.97
N TRP A 67 -5.38 -13.93 -7.80
CA TRP A 67 -5.02 -14.96 -6.85
C TRP A 67 -6.30 -15.54 -6.23
N GLN A 68 -6.48 -16.86 -6.32
CA GLN A 68 -7.72 -17.58 -5.96
C GLN A 68 -8.94 -17.24 -6.82
N ASP A 69 -8.78 -16.64 -8.00
CA ASP A 69 -9.87 -16.52 -8.95
C ASP A 69 -10.16 -17.88 -9.58
N SER A 70 -11.39 -18.38 -9.42
CA SER A 70 -11.79 -19.73 -9.89
C SER A 70 -11.70 -19.93 -11.40
N ARG A 71 -11.67 -18.86 -12.21
CA ARG A 71 -11.45 -18.97 -13.66
C ARG A 71 -10.01 -19.31 -14.01
N ASN A 72 -9.08 -19.08 -13.08
CA ASN A 72 -7.67 -19.32 -13.30
C ASN A 72 -7.32 -20.81 -13.20
N VAL A 73 -6.46 -21.28 -14.09
CA VAL A 73 -6.03 -22.70 -14.17
C VAL A 73 -5.40 -23.25 -12.89
N TRP A 74 -4.82 -22.39 -12.05
CA TRP A 74 -4.29 -22.78 -10.74
C TRP A 74 -5.41 -23.01 -9.69
N TYR A 75 -6.65 -22.61 -9.99
CA TYR A 75 -7.79 -22.60 -9.05
C TYR A 75 -9.09 -23.17 -9.66
N GLY A 76 -9.00 -23.99 -10.71
CA GLY A 76 -10.16 -24.69 -11.32
C GLY A 76 -10.49 -24.27 -12.75
N GLY A 77 -9.83 -23.24 -13.26
CA GLY A 77 -9.94 -22.79 -14.65
C GLY A 77 -9.45 -23.80 -15.67
N LYS A 78 -9.92 -23.66 -16.91
CA LYS A 78 -9.55 -24.55 -18.03
C LYS A 78 -8.71 -23.87 -19.12
N ASP A 79 -8.83 -22.55 -19.29
CA ASP A 79 -8.10 -21.82 -20.32
C ASP A 79 -6.70 -21.42 -19.84
N ARG A 80 -5.68 -22.08 -20.39
CA ARG A 80 -4.26 -21.81 -20.08
C ARG A 80 -3.72 -20.57 -20.80
N SER A 81 -4.46 -20.04 -21.77
CA SER A 81 -4.08 -18.87 -22.57
C SER A 81 -4.56 -17.55 -21.97
N THR A 82 -5.58 -17.57 -21.11
CA THR A 82 -6.13 -16.35 -20.48
C THR A 82 -5.05 -15.59 -19.70
N GLY A 83 -4.99 -14.28 -19.94
CA GLY A 83 -4.21 -13.36 -19.13
C GLY A 83 -4.90 -13.06 -17.81
N TRP A 84 -4.14 -13.01 -16.71
CA TRP A 84 -4.71 -12.87 -15.38
C TRP A 84 -4.36 -11.50 -14.78
N ALA A 85 -3.11 -11.24 -14.42
CA ALA A 85 -2.74 -9.94 -13.88
C ALA A 85 -2.94 -8.80 -14.88
N GLN A 86 -3.46 -7.69 -14.39
CA GLN A 86 -3.75 -6.49 -15.17
C GLN A 86 -3.18 -5.23 -14.50
N VAL A 87 -2.93 -4.20 -15.31
CA VAL A 87 -2.89 -2.81 -14.86
C VAL A 87 -4.15 -2.12 -15.37
N LEU A 88 -4.93 -1.57 -14.46
CA LEU A 88 -6.11 -0.76 -14.77
C LEU A 88 -5.73 0.73 -14.68
N ARG A 89 -6.39 1.58 -15.46
CA ARG A 89 -6.14 3.02 -15.52
C ARG A 89 -7.44 3.81 -15.37
N LEU A 90 -7.35 4.92 -14.64
CA LEU A 90 -8.38 5.93 -14.48
C LEU A 90 -7.82 7.30 -14.92
N ASP A 91 -8.45 7.90 -15.92
CA ASP A 91 -7.97 9.13 -16.56
C ASP A 91 -8.45 10.42 -15.88
N LYS A 92 -9.56 10.36 -15.13
CA LYS A 92 -10.12 11.48 -14.36
C LYS A 92 -10.93 10.98 -13.17
N SER A 93 -11.08 11.83 -12.15
CA SER A 93 -11.95 11.56 -11.00
C SER A 93 -13.40 11.32 -11.44
N GLY A 94 -14.07 10.29 -10.89
CA GLY A 94 -15.42 9.88 -11.29
C GLY A 94 -15.53 9.33 -12.73
N GLY A 95 -14.40 9.11 -13.40
CA GLY A 95 -14.36 8.46 -14.71
C GLY A 95 -14.54 6.94 -14.63
N ARG A 96 -14.53 6.30 -15.80
CA ARG A 96 -14.50 4.84 -15.92
C ARG A 96 -13.07 4.32 -15.93
N TRP A 97 -12.87 3.17 -15.31
CA TRP A 97 -11.61 2.43 -15.40
C TRP A 97 -11.50 1.69 -16.73
N THR A 98 -10.28 1.50 -17.21
CA THR A 98 -9.96 0.81 -18.46
C THR A 98 -8.75 -0.10 -18.25
N VAL A 99 -8.67 -1.21 -18.97
CA VAL A 99 -7.48 -2.06 -19.00
C VAL A 99 -6.37 -1.34 -19.76
N ASP A 100 -5.23 -1.08 -19.11
CA ASP A 100 -4.04 -0.47 -19.75
C ASP A 100 -2.94 -1.49 -20.05
N LEU A 101 -2.91 -2.61 -19.30
CA LEU A 101 -2.05 -3.76 -19.57
C LEU A 101 -2.75 -5.06 -19.15
N GLU A 102 -2.75 -6.04 -20.05
CA GLU A 102 -2.96 -7.46 -19.71
C GLU A 102 -1.63 -8.20 -19.79
N MET A 103 -1.19 -8.81 -18.69
CA MET A 103 0.16 -9.39 -18.62
C MET A 103 0.27 -10.78 -19.27
N GLY A 104 -0.83 -11.31 -19.80
CA GLY A 104 -0.88 -12.63 -20.44
C GLY A 104 -0.81 -13.80 -19.45
N PRO A 105 -0.71 -15.04 -19.97
CA PRO A 105 -0.82 -16.25 -19.16
C PRO A 105 0.35 -16.38 -18.17
N GLN A 106 0.13 -17.14 -17.09
CA GLN A 106 1.08 -17.40 -15.99
C GLN A 106 1.42 -16.21 -15.07
N HIS A 107 0.95 -15.00 -15.39
CA HIS A 107 1.10 -13.82 -14.54
C HIS A 107 -0.11 -13.71 -13.62
N LEU A 108 -0.03 -14.27 -12.41
CA LEU A 108 -1.15 -14.30 -11.45
C LEU A 108 -1.44 -12.96 -10.77
N ARG A 109 -0.41 -12.14 -10.60
CA ARG A 109 -0.47 -10.89 -9.84
C ARG A 109 0.47 -9.84 -10.41
N CYS A 110 -0.02 -8.60 -10.47
CA CYS A 110 0.81 -7.41 -10.55
C CYS A 110 1.48 -7.18 -9.18
N GLU A 111 2.58 -7.90 -8.89
CA GLU A 111 3.25 -7.90 -7.58
C GLU A 111 3.75 -6.51 -7.18
N ILE A 112 4.05 -5.66 -8.17
CA ILE A 112 4.54 -4.28 -8.01
C ILE A 112 3.95 -3.41 -9.12
N LEU A 113 3.54 -2.20 -8.78
CA LEU A 113 3.25 -1.12 -9.72
C LEU A 113 3.75 0.20 -9.12
N LYS A 114 4.70 0.87 -9.77
CA LYS A 114 5.33 2.10 -9.25
C LYS A 114 5.70 3.08 -10.36
N SER A 115 5.53 4.37 -10.06
CA SER A 115 6.13 5.49 -10.81
C SER A 115 7.52 5.74 -10.22
N VAL A 116 8.57 5.56 -11.02
CA VAL A 116 9.97 5.69 -10.61
C VAL A 116 10.67 6.75 -11.44
N THR A 117 11.68 7.42 -10.88
CA THR A 117 12.39 8.50 -11.58
C THR A 117 13.89 8.33 -11.45
N PHE A 118 14.59 8.40 -12.57
CA PHE A 118 16.04 8.44 -12.68
C PHE A 118 16.47 9.85 -13.10
N ARG A 119 17.54 10.35 -12.50
CA ARG A 119 18.20 11.63 -12.80
C ARG A 119 19.57 11.41 -13.40
N THR A 120 20.22 10.28 -13.11
CA THR A 120 21.50 9.90 -13.71
C THR A 120 21.38 8.61 -14.51
N ASP A 121 22.29 8.42 -15.47
CA ASP A 121 22.44 7.17 -16.20
C ASP A 121 23.30 6.15 -15.43
N GLY A 122 23.53 4.99 -16.04
CA GLY A 122 24.35 3.92 -15.47
C GLY A 122 25.84 4.24 -15.24
N SER A 123 26.32 5.40 -15.69
CA SER A 123 27.68 5.90 -15.43
C SER A 123 27.73 6.98 -14.34
N GLY A 124 26.56 7.41 -13.83
CA GLY A 124 26.43 8.49 -12.85
C GLY A 124 26.35 9.88 -13.49
N ARG A 125 26.32 9.97 -14.82
CA ARG A 125 26.15 11.23 -15.53
C ARG A 125 24.70 11.69 -15.45
N LEU A 126 24.51 12.99 -15.21
CA LEU A 126 23.19 13.62 -15.20
C LEU A 126 22.52 13.48 -16.58
N LEU A 127 21.27 13.01 -16.57
CA LEU A 127 20.40 12.99 -17.73
C LEU A 127 19.98 14.43 -18.06
N LYS A 128 19.78 14.72 -19.36
CA LYS A 128 19.31 16.06 -19.80
C LYS A 128 18.05 16.49 -19.04
N GLU A 129 17.14 15.55 -18.84
CA GLU A 129 15.95 15.70 -18.02
C GLU A 129 15.74 14.42 -17.19
N PRO A 130 15.18 14.51 -15.97
CA PRO A 130 14.81 13.32 -15.22
C PRO A 130 13.83 12.42 -16.00
N VAL A 131 14.13 11.13 -16.08
CA VAL A 131 13.28 10.16 -16.76
C VAL A 131 12.36 9.50 -15.74
N ASN A 132 11.05 9.74 -15.88
CA ASN A 132 10.01 9.14 -15.05
C ASN A 132 9.32 8.00 -15.81
N LEU A 133 9.34 6.79 -15.24
CA LEU A 133 8.78 5.57 -15.82
C LEU A 133 7.69 5.00 -14.92
N LEU A 134 6.60 4.51 -15.52
CA LEU A 134 5.67 3.61 -14.83
C LEU A 134 6.10 2.17 -15.08
N VAL A 135 6.37 1.44 -13.99
CA VAL A 135 6.84 0.07 -14.04
C VAL A 135 5.90 -0.87 -13.29
N ALA A 136 5.68 -2.06 -13.85
CA ALA A 136 4.92 -3.13 -13.24
C ALA A 136 5.75 -4.42 -13.20
N CYS A 137 5.76 -5.14 -12.08
CA CYS A 137 6.53 -6.36 -11.92
C CYS A 137 5.64 -7.55 -11.58
N THR A 138 6.04 -8.73 -12.05
CA THR A 138 5.32 -9.97 -11.80
C THR A 138 6.27 -11.11 -11.44
N PHE A 139 5.76 -12.01 -10.62
CA PHE A 139 6.32 -13.33 -10.38
C PHE A 139 5.56 -14.33 -11.25
N ASN A 140 6.26 -15.00 -12.17
CA ASN A 140 5.64 -15.91 -13.14
C ASN A 140 6.20 -17.34 -13.02
N PRO A 141 5.58 -18.18 -12.18
CA PRO A 141 6.01 -19.56 -11.94
C PRO A 141 5.54 -20.49 -13.07
N LYS A 142 6.46 -21.27 -13.63
CA LYS A 142 6.24 -22.34 -14.62
C LYS A 142 6.47 -23.71 -13.95
N PRO A 143 6.10 -24.85 -14.57
CA PRO A 143 6.29 -26.17 -13.93
C PRO A 143 7.71 -26.42 -13.41
N ASN A 144 8.73 -26.09 -14.20
CA ASN A 144 10.14 -26.38 -13.87
C ASN A 144 11.02 -25.12 -13.68
N SER A 145 10.47 -23.95 -13.95
CA SER A 145 11.21 -22.69 -13.87
C SER A 145 10.38 -21.57 -13.28
N VAL A 146 11.03 -20.45 -12.98
CA VAL A 146 10.37 -19.23 -12.57
C VAL A 146 11.09 -18.05 -13.17
N ALA A 147 10.35 -16.99 -13.48
CA ALA A 147 10.92 -15.72 -13.86
C ALA A 147 10.31 -14.58 -13.05
N ILE A 148 11.03 -13.46 -13.07
CA ILE A 148 10.56 -12.15 -12.65
C ILE A 148 10.54 -11.28 -13.89
N SER A 149 9.34 -10.88 -14.31
CA SER A 149 9.15 -10.04 -15.50
C SER A 149 8.82 -8.62 -15.08
N MET A 150 9.53 -7.66 -15.66
CA MET A 150 9.25 -6.22 -15.54
C MET A 150 8.55 -5.75 -16.81
N PHE A 151 7.58 -4.87 -16.66
CA PHE A 151 6.89 -4.19 -17.75
C PHE A 151 7.07 -2.69 -17.53
N THR A 152 7.55 -1.98 -18.54
CA THR A 152 7.68 -0.52 -18.50
C THR A 152 6.73 0.09 -19.51
N ARG A 153 5.92 1.05 -19.06
CA ARG A 153 5.00 1.78 -19.93
C ARG A 153 5.74 2.85 -20.72
N ASP A 154 5.45 2.93 -22.01
CA ASP A 154 5.74 4.10 -22.83
C ASP A 154 4.56 5.07 -22.74
N ASP A 155 4.79 6.25 -22.15
CA ASP A 155 3.73 7.22 -21.95
C ASP A 155 3.20 7.85 -23.22
N ALA A 156 4.03 7.94 -24.27
CA ALA A 156 3.65 8.55 -25.54
C ALA A 156 2.69 7.67 -26.32
N THR A 157 2.91 6.36 -26.30
CA THR A 157 2.14 5.39 -27.10
C THR A 157 1.12 4.61 -26.27
N GLY A 158 1.27 4.60 -24.94
CA GLY A 158 0.50 3.76 -24.03
C GLY A 158 0.86 2.27 -24.08
N LYS A 159 1.86 1.87 -24.86
CA LYS A 159 2.31 0.49 -24.96
C LYS A 159 3.22 0.10 -23.79
N TRP A 160 3.28 -1.18 -23.49
CA TRP A 160 4.15 -1.72 -22.44
C TRP A 160 5.23 -2.62 -23.03
N THR A 161 6.47 -2.38 -22.63
CA THR A 161 7.63 -3.20 -23.00
C THR A 161 7.97 -4.15 -21.87
N ARG A 162 7.98 -5.45 -22.15
CA ARG A 162 8.40 -6.48 -21.20
C ARG A 162 9.92 -6.68 -21.23
N SER A 163 10.53 -6.81 -20.07
CA SER A 163 11.89 -7.32 -19.89
C SER A 163 11.93 -8.38 -18.78
N THR A 164 12.99 -9.17 -18.75
CA THR A 164 13.21 -10.22 -17.73
C THR A 164 14.28 -9.74 -16.76
N VAL A 165 13.95 -9.66 -15.47
CA VAL A 165 14.91 -9.30 -14.42
C VAL A 165 15.67 -10.52 -13.94
N PHE A 166 14.96 -11.65 -13.81
CA PHE A 166 15.53 -12.91 -13.35
C PHE A 166 14.81 -14.08 -14.01
N SER A 167 15.54 -15.15 -14.29
CA SER A 167 15.00 -16.46 -14.66
C SER A 167 15.84 -17.56 -14.01
N GLY A 168 15.20 -18.61 -13.52
CA GLY A 168 15.90 -19.71 -12.88
C GLY A 168 15.01 -20.91 -12.56
N PRO A 169 15.56 -21.93 -11.87
CA PRO A 169 14.80 -23.12 -11.50
C PRO A 169 13.67 -22.78 -10.54
N ARG A 170 12.55 -23.51 -10.64
CA ARG A 170 11.42 -23.34 -9.74
C ARG A 170 11.84 -23.73 -8.30
N PRO A 171 11.64 -22.88 -7.29
CA PRO A 171 11.95 -23.22 -5.91
C PRO A 171 10.90 -24.17 -5.34
N LYS A 172 11.27 -24.95 -4.30
CA LYS A 172 10.30 -25.76 -3.53
C LYS A 172 9.21 -24.89 -2.90
N VAL A 173 9.59 -23.71 -2.40
CA VAL A 173 8.67 -22.70 -1.84
C VAL A 173 8.66 -21.51 -2.79
N LEU A 174 7.50 -21.20 -3.39
CA LEU A 174 7.39 -20.15 -4.41
C LEU A 174 7.83 -18.76 -3.91
N ASP A 175 7.52 -18.45 -2.64
CA ASP A 175 7.91 -17.22 -1.96
C ASP A 175 9.44 -17.00 -1.93
N ASP A 176 10.25 -18.06 -2.06
CA ASP A 176 11.71 -17.96 -2.12
C ASP A 176 12.21 -17.28 -3.41
N ARG A 177 11.31 -16.98 -4.35
CA ARG A 177 11.58 -16.24 -5.59
C ARG A 177 10.57 -15.13 -5.86
N ALA A 178 9.63 -14.86 -4.94
CA ALA A 178 8.63 -13.81 -5.13
C ALA A 178 9.19 -12.41 -4.86
N THR A 179 8.59 -11.39 -5.47
CA THR A 179 8.94 -9.98 -5.26
C THR A 179 7.79 -9.23 -4.61
N ARG A 180 8.08 -8.10 -3.93
CA ARG A 180 7.06 -7.38 -3.13
C ARG A 180 7.18 -5.86 -3.12
N ALA A 181 8.37 -5.33 -3.35
CA ALA A 181 8.66 -3.90 -3.26
C ALA A 181 9.75 -3.52 -4.25
N ILE A 182 9.83 -2.24 -4.62
CA ILE A 182 10.85 -1.70 -5.52
C ILE A 182 11.13 -0.25 -5.11
N ARG A 183 12.37 0.21 -5.28
CA ARG A 183 12.77 1.58 -4.94
C ARG A 183 13.90 2.04 -5.85
N VAL A 184 13.84 3.28 -6.32
CA VAL A 184 15.03 3.95 -6.86
C VAL A 184 15.74 4.65 -5.72
N HIS A 185 17.06 4.58 -5.70
CA HIS A 185 17.90 5.28 -4.74
C HIS A 185 19.16 5.79 -5.43
N HIS A 186 19.56 7.01 -5.05
CA HIS A 186 20.78 7.65 -5.51
C HIS A 186 21.95 7.17 -4.66
N ASP A 187 22.84 6.37 -5.25
CA ASP A 187 24.06 5.95 -4.60
C ASP A 187 25.00 7.15 -4.45
N LYS A 188 25.22 7.59 -3.20
CA LYS A 188 25.94 8.84 -2.91
C LYS A 188 27.44 8.77 -3.17
N VAL A 189 27.99 7.57 -3.35
CA VAL A 189 29.43 7.38 -3.58
C VAL A 189 29.72 7.34 -5.08
N THR A 190 28.85 6.71 -5.86
CA THR A 190 29.02 6.54 -7.32
C THR A 190 28.27 7.58 -8.14
N GLY A 191 27.28 8.28 -7.55
CA GLY A 191 26.40 9.22 -8.25
C GLY A 191 25.32 8.57 -9.12
N VAL A 192 25.19 7.25 -9.08
CA VAL A 192 24.25 6.50 -9.93
C VAL A 192 22.88 6.37 -9.26
N ASP A 193 21.82 6.74 -9.97
CA ASP A 193 20.45 6.36 -9.61
C ASP A 193 20.21 4.90 -9.99
N ARG A 194 20.07 4.05 -8.96
CA ARG A 194 19.83 2.61 -9.14
C ARG A 194 18.41 2.26 -8.71
N ILE A 195 17.79 1.35 -9.46
CA ILE A 195 16.52 0.73 -9.06
C ILE A 195 16.80 -0.61 -8.38
N PHE A 196 16.18 -0.86 -7.23
CA PHE A 196 16.41 -2.02 -6.39
C PHE A 196 15.15 -2.86 -6.28
N LEU A 197 15.27 -4.14 -6.59
CA LEU A 197 14.21 -5.13 -6.61
C LEU A 197 14.60 -6.36 -5.78
N PRO A 198 13.98 -6.59 -4.62
CA PRO A 198 14.14 -7.83 -3.89
C PRO A 198 13.51 -9.02 -4.63
N ILE A 199 14.21 -10.15 -4.66
CA ILE A 199 13.75 -11.41 -5.25
C ILE A 199 13.87 -12.53 -4.20
N GLY A 200 12.80 -12.75 -3.44
CA GLY A 200 12.68 -13.83 -2.47
C GLY A 200 13.90 -13.94 -1.56
N LYS A 201 14.44 -15.16 -1.41
CA LYS A 201 15.65 -15.41 -0.64
C LYS A 201 16.95 -15.11 -1.38
N LEU A 202 16.89 -14.78 -2.67
CA LEU A 202 18.09 -14.45 -3.43
C LEU A 202 18.67 -13.10 -3.01
N GLY A 203 17.86 -12.23 -2.41
CA GLY A 203 18.27 -10.91 -1.95
C GLY A 203 17.87 -9.80 -2.92
N ILE A 204 18.70 -8.76 -2.98
CA ILE A 204 18.43 -7.52 -3.71
C ILE A 204 19.11 -7.55 -5.07
N PHE A 205 18.33 -7.47 -6.14
CA PHE A 205 18.82 -7.19 -7.48
C PHE A 205 18.74 -5.69 -7.74
N SER A 206 19.68 -5.15 -8.51
CA SER A 206 19.63 -3.73 -8.89
C SER A 206 19.82 -3.54 -10.40
N GLY A 207 19.43 -2.38 -10.89
CA GLY A 207 19.55 -1.99 -12.29
C GLY A 207 19.70 -0.48 -12.42
N VAL A 208 20.04 -0.03 -13.62
CA VAL A 208 20.26 1.38 -13.94
C VAL A 208 19.42 1.79 -15.14
N TYR A 209 19.18 3.09 -15.27
CA TYR A 209 18.59 3.63 -16.48
C TYR A 209 19.53 3.45 -17.67
N ASP A 210 18.98 2.90 -18.75
CA ASP A 210 19.66 2.72 -20.04
C ASP A 210 18.61 2.83 -21.14
N ALA A 211 18.68 3.88 -21.96
CA ALA A 211 17.68 4.16 -22.98
C ALA A 211 17.60 3.08 -24.08
N ALA A 212 18.66 2.32 -24.30
CA ALA A 212 18.72 1.26 -25.30
C ALA A 212 18.23 -0.10 -24.77
N ALA A 213 18.20 -0.28 -23.44
CA ALA A 213 17.74 -1.51 -22.84
C ALA A 213 16.21 -1.70 -22.98
N PRO A 214 15.71 -2.94 -23.13
CA PRO A 214 14.28 -3.21 -23.08
C PRO A 214 13.62 -2.68 -21.80
N GLY A 215 12.59 -1.84 -21.97
CA GLY A 215 11.93 -1.19 -20.84
C GLY A 215 12.77 -0.10 -20.16
N LYS A 216 13.85 0.35 -20.81
CA LYS A 216 14.76 1.43 -20.40
C LYS A 216 15.53 1.18 -19.09
N ILE A 217 15.63 -0.08 -18.67
CA ILE A 217 16.32 -0.49 -17.44
C ILE A 217 17.24 -1.66 -17.77
N ARG A 218 18.54 -1.47 -17.55
CA ARG A 218 19.53 -2.55 -17.61
C ARG A 218 19.73 -3.12 -16.21
N TRP A 219 19.35 -4.38 -16.04
CA TRP A 219 19.45 -5.10 -14.76
C TRP A 219 20.80 -5.82 -14.64
N ASP A 220 21.33 -5.85 -13.42
CA ASP A 220 22.47 -6.71 -13.10
C ASP A 220 22.01 -8.17 -12.97
N SER A 221 22.87 -9.10 -13.38
CA SER A 221 22.55 -10.53 -13.45
C SER A 221 22.65 -11.25 -12.11
N LYS A 222 23.19 -10.59 -11.08
CA LYS A 222 23.43 -11.16 -9.74
C LYS A 222 22.78 -10.30 -8.66
N SER A 223 22.44 -10.96 -7.56
CA SER A 223 22.02 -10.28 -6.33
C SER A 223 23.20 -9.49 -5.75
N GLU A 224 22.96 -8.23 -5.47
CA GLU A 224 23.89 -7.30 -4.84
C GLU A 224 24.07 -7.60 -3.34
N SER A 225 22.99 -7.96 -2.64
CA SER A 225 23.06 -8.28 -1.20
C SER A 225 23.51 -9.72 -0.91
N GLY A 226 23.47 -10.59 -1.92
CA GLY A 226 23.48 -12.03 -1.70
C GLY A 226 22.22 -12.53 -0.96
N PRO A 227 22.18 -13.83 -0.61
CA PRO A 227 21.00 -14.45 -0.02
C PRO A 227 20.58 -13.84 1.33
N VAL A 228 19.28 -13.85 1.60
CA VAL A 228 18.68 -13.36 2.85
C VAL A 228 17.80 -14.45 3.50
N GLU A 229 17.50 -14.31 4.79
CA GLU A 229 16.82 -15.37 5.57
C GLU A 229 15.40 -15.72 5.05
N THR A 230 14.69 -14.74 4.50
CA THR A 230 13.37 -14.91 3.89
C THR A 230 13.09 -13.74 2.95
N ARG A 231 11.99 -13.79 2.20
CA ARG A 231 11.64 -12.75 1.21
C ARG A 231 11.58 -11.36 1.87
N PRO A 232 12.22 -10.34 1.28
CA PRO A 232 12.07 -8.98 1.76
C PRO A 232 10.63 -8.47 1.59
N MET A 233 10.17 -7.71 2.59
CA MET A 233 8.78 -7.25 2.67
C MET A 233 8.61 -5.77 2.37
N ALA A 234 9.68 -4.98 2.52
CA ALA A 234 9.69 -3.56 2.21
C ALA A 234 11.11 -3.09 1.85
N ILE A 235 11.20 -2.09 0.98
CA ILE A 235 12.42 -1.33 0.68
C ILE A 235 12.06 0.15 0.65
N ILE A 236 12.77 0.96 1.45
CA ILE A 236 12.48 2.38 1.64
C ILE A 236 13.76 3.20 1.64
N GLU A 237 13.60 4.51 1.53
CA GLU A 237 14.64 5.47 1.88
C GLU A 237 14.29 6.16 3.19
N SER A 238 15.29 6.35 4.04
CA SER A 238 15.20 7.10 5.29
C SER A 238 16.54 7.80 5.54
N GLY A 239 16.55 9.10 5.79
CA GLY A 239 17.78 9.89 5.98
C GLY A 239 18.74 9.80 4.79
N GLY A 240 18.21 9.66 3.57
CA GLY A 240 18.99 9.43 2.36
C GLY A 240 19.82 8.14 2.37
N LYS A 241 19.36 7.11 3.08
CA LYS A 241 19.92 5.75 3.09
C LYS A 241 18.87 4.79 2.56
N LEU A 242 19.26 3.82 1.74
CA LEU A 242 18.41 2.72 1.33
C LEU A 242 18.34 1.65 2.41
N LEU A 243 17.13 1.33 2.86
CA LEU A 243 16.85 0.32 3.86
C LEU A 243 15.92 -0.75 3.29
N PHE A 244 16.10 -2.01 3.67
CA PHE A 244 15.10 -3.05 3.40
C PHE A 244 14.90 -3.95 4.62
N SER A 245 13.71 -4.56 4.70
CA SER A 245 13.38 -5.55 5.73
C SER A 245 13.34 -6.94 5.13
N ALA A 246 13.98 -7.90 5.79
CA ALA A 246 13.87 -9.32 5.46
C ALA A 246 13.74 -10.13 6.75
N GLY A 247 12.60 -10.79 6.90
CA GLY A 247 12.25 -11.54 8.11
C GLY A 247 12.27 -10.67 9.36
N ARG A 248 13.28 -10.88 10.21
CA ARG A 248 13.46 -10.23 11.52
C ARG A 248 14.51 -9.13 11.49
N LYS A 249 15.10 -8.84 10.32
CA LYS A 249 16.21 -7.90 10.20
C LYS A 249 15.84 -6.73 9.31
N ILE A 250 16.34 -5.56 9.67
CA ILE A 250 16.39 -4.37 8.81
C ILE A 250 17.85 -4.16 8.41
N TYR A 251 18.07 -4.08 7.11
CA TYR A 251 19.37 -3.88 6.49
C TYR A 251 19.46 -2.47 5.96
N ARG A 252 20.62 -1.85 6.09
CA ARG A 252 21.02 -0.62 5.42
C ARG A 252 22.04 -0.96 4.33
N ARG A 253 21.82 -0.45 3.12
CA ARG A 253 22.84 -0.46 2.07
C ARG A 253 23.95 0.55 2.41
N ASN A 254 25.20 0.13 2.27
CA ASN A 254 26.36 1.01 2.26
C ASN A 254 26.73 1.25 0.79
N ASP A 255 26.62 2.49 0.35
CA ASP A 255 26.84 2.92 -1.03
C ASP A 255 28.30 2.73 -1.47
N GLY A 256 28.52 2.57 -2.77
CA GLY A 256 29.85 2.36 -3.34
C GLY A 256 29.86 1.50 -4.59
N GLN A 257 31.02 1.43 -5.25
CA GLN A 257 31.23 0.55 -6.41
C GLN A 257 31.09 -0.93 -6.03
N SER A 258 31.49 -1.28 -4.80
CA SER A 258 31.31 -2.60 -4.19
C SER A 258 30.41 -2.45 -2.96
N PRO A 259 29.09 -2.31 -3.14
CA PRO A 259 28.18 -2.05 -2.04
C PRO A 259 28.13 -3.21 -1.06
N SER A 260 27.88 -2.89 0.21
CA SER A 260 27.69 -3.87 1.28
C SER A 260 26.40 -3.58 2.06
N TYR A 261 26.00 -4.48 2.94
CA TYR A 261 24.75 -4.35 3.70
C TYR A 261 24.98 -4.57 5.19
N THR A 262 24.60 -3.59 6.00
CA THR A 262 24.71 -3.63 7.46
C THR A 262 23.34 -3.91 8.07
N VAL A 263 23.25 -4.90 8.97
CA VAL A 263 22.04 -5.08 9.80
C VAL A 263 22.00 -3.95 10.83
N ILE A 264 20.95 -3.13 10.78
CA ILE A 264 20.76 -2.01 11.70
C ILE A 264 19.74 -2.29 12.81
N GLN A 265 18.90 -3.31 12.61
CA GLN A 265 17.99 -3.82 13.63
C GLN A 265 17.80 -5.31 13.43
N ASP A 266 17.80 -6.04 14.54
CA ASP A 266 17.36 -7.43 14.63
C ASP A 266 16.25 -7.52 15.69
N VAL A 267 15.12 -8.16 15.35
CA VAL A 267 14.00 -8.41 16.27
C VAL A 267 13.84 -9.90 16.60
N SER A 268 14.93 -10.65 16.55
CA SER A 268 15.02 -12.06 16.95
C SER A 268 14.48 -12.33 18.36
N ASP A 269 14.60 -11.36 19.26
CA ASP A 269 14.09 -11.44 20.63
C ASP A 269 12.55 -11.47 20.68
N LEU A 270 11.87 -10.87 19.70
CA LEU A 270 10.41 -10.93 19.55
C LEU A 270 9.96 -12.15 18.75
N TYR A 271 10.86 -12.75 17.98
CA TYR A 271 10.57 -13.86 17.07
C TYR A 271 11.73 -14.85 17.04
N ALA A 272 11.68 -15.84 17.93
CA ALA A 272 12.71 -16.87 18.05
C ALA A 272 12.90 -17.71 16.76
N LYS A 273 11.89 -17.74 15.88
CA LYS A 273 11.95 -18.44 14.58
C LYS A 273 11.74 -17.44 13.45
N VAL A 274 12.50 -17.61 12.36
CA VAL A 274 12.27 -16.82 11.13
C VAL A 274 10.82 -17.06 10.65
N PRO A 275 10.03 -16.01 10.44
CA PRO A 275 8.67 -16.15 9.92
C PRO A 275 8.74 -16.71 8.49
N LYS A 276 8.22 -17.93 8.30
CA LYS A 276 8.26 -18.65 7.01
C LYS A 276 7.06 -18.40 6.10
N GLN A 277 6.09 -17.59 6.52
CA GLN A 277 4.81 -17.40 5.80
C GLN A 277 4.66 -16.00 5.22
N ALA A 278 3.83 -15.88 4.18
CA ALA A 278 3.48 -14.63 3.53
C ALA A 278 2.89 -13.55 4.45
N SER A 279 2.47 -13.91 5.67
CA SER A 279 1.96 -13.03 6.73
C SER A 279 3.05 -12.45 7.65
N GLY A 280 4.22 -13.07 7.76
CA GLY A 280 5.19 -12.74 8.82
C GLY A 280 6.31 -11.77 8.43
N GLY A 281 7.13 -11.42 9.42
CA GLY A 281 8.27 -10.50 9.31
C GLY A 281 7.91 -9.04 9.58
N ILE A 282 8.90 -8.17 9.41
CA ILE A 282 8.76 -6.71 9.45
C ILE A 282 8.02 -6.24 8.19
N ARG A 283 6.84 -5.63 8.32
CA ARG A 283 5.99 -5.20 7.20
C ARG A 283 5.70 -3.71 7.22
N GLY A 284 5.43 -3.16 6.04
CA GLY A 284 5.07 -1.75 5.88
C GLY A 284 6.08 -0.80 6.50
N LEU A 285 7.37 -1.17 6.42
CA LEU A 285 8.48 -0.35 6.92
C LEU A 285 8.37 1.04 6.31
N THR A 286 8.26 2.07 7.14
CA THR A 286 7.97 3.44 6.73
C THR A 286 8.84 4.41 7.52
N SER A 287 9.46 5.37 6.83
CA SER A 287 10.18 6.45 7.47
C SER A 287 9.19 7.52 7.97
N ILE A 288 9.36 7.95 9.22
CA ILE A 288 8.57 9.01 9.85
C ILE A 288 9.51 9.97 10.58
N ALA A 289 9.09 11.21 10.80
CA ALA A 289 9.88 12.13 11.63
C ALA A 289 9.97 11.59 13.08
N THR A 290 11.16 11.66 13.67
CA THR A 290 11.35 11.30 15.08
C THR A 290 10.52 12.20 15.99
N PRO A 291 9.77 11.65 16.97
CA PRO A 291 9.11 12.47 17.97
C PRO A 291 10.11 13.33 18.74
N GLY A 292 9.87 14.65 18.74
CA GLY A 292 10.82 15.64 19.27
C GLY A 292 11.76 16.26 18.21
N GLY A 293 11.74 15.75 16.97
CA GLY A 293 12.55 16.26 15.86
C GLY A 293 13.94 15.60 15.77
N GLY A 294 14.79 16.11 14.87
CA GLY A 294 16.21 15.73 14.80
C GLY A 294 16.57 14.49 13.97
N GLY A 295 15.62 13.89 13.25
CA GLY A 295 15.92 12.79 12.33
C GLY A 295 14.69 11.99 11.91
N ASP A 296 14.96 10.81 11.36
CA ASP A 296 13.93 9.88 10.90
C ASP A 296 13.89 8.62 11.78
N SER A 297 12.70 8.29 12.25
CA SER A 297 12.36 7.03 12.89
C SER A 297 11.76 6.06 11.88
N LEU A 298 11.80 4.76 12.20
CA LEU A 298 11.24 3.71 11.35
C LEU A 298 10.01 3.11 11.99
N LEU A 299 8.88 3.12 11.29
CA LEU A 299 7.60 2.54 11.71
C LEU A 299 7.34 1.25 10.93
N PHE A 300 6.89 0.19 11.59
CA PHE A 300 6.53 -1.07 10.91
C PHE A 300 5.50 -1.89 11.70
N ALA A 301 4.80 -2.76 10.98
CA ALA A 301 3.88 -3.74 11.55
C ALA A 301 4.58 -5.09 11.74
N MET A 302 4.21 -5.77 12.83
CA MET A 302 4.68 -7.10 13.19
C MET A 302 3.52 -8.04 13.49
N ALA A 303 3.67 -9.28 13.04
CA ALA A 303 2.74 -10.36 13.32
C ALA A 303 2.97 -10.98 14.71
N GLU A 304 2.98 -10.20 15.80
CA GLU A 304 3.33 -10.70 17.14
C GLU A 304 2.34 -11.76 17.66
N GLY A 305 2.86 -12.84 18.25
CA GLY A 305 2.07 -13.92 18.87
C GLY A 305 1.49 -14.96 17.90
N LYS A 306 0.94 -16.06 18.45
CA LYS A 306 0.46 -17.23 17.65
C LYS A 306 -0.60 -16.89 16.60
N ARG A 307 -1.34 -15.79 16.79
CA ARG A 307 -2.44 -15.40 15.89
C ARG A 307 -2.26 -14.02 15.25
N SER A 308 -1.06 -13.43 15.31
CA SER A 308 -0.77 -12.07 14.85
C SER A 308 -1.68 -10.98 15.46
N ARG A 309 -1.15 -10.23 16.42
CA ARG A 309 -1.88 -9.15 17.10
C ARG A 309 -1.90 -7.82 16.36
N GLY A 310 -1.18 -7.74 15.23
CA GLY A 310 -0.98 -6.48 14.50
C GLY A 310 -0.27 -5.43 15.34
N ALA A 311 0.89 -5.78 15.91
CA ALA A 311 1.68 -4.85 16.71
C ALA A 311 2.35 -3.83 15.80
N ILE A 312 2.27 -2.55 16.16
CA ILE A 312 3.00 -1.48 15.46
C ILE A 312 4.17 -1.03 16.33
N TYR A 313 5.36 -1.05 15.74
CA TYR A 313 6.60 -0.67 16.37
C TYR A 313 7.21 0.54 15.66
N ARG A 314 7.81 1.42 16.46
CA ARG A 314 8.65 2.53 16.03
C ARG A 314 10.07 2.30 16.53
N LEU A 315 11.06 2.62 15.69
CA LEU A 315 12.47 2.63 16.03
C LEU A 315 12.99 4.06 15.95
N ASP A 316 13.46 4.58 17.07
CA ASP A 316 14.02 5.92 17.16
C ASP A 316 15.54 5.83 17.13
N PRO A 317 16.22 6.58 16.26
CA PRO A 317 17.68 6.58 16.25
C PRO A 317 18.22 7.16 17.57
N LYS A 318 19.23 6.51 18.13
CA LYS A 318 20.02 7.00 19.26
C LYS A 318 21.34 7.62 18.79
N GLN A 319 21.98 8.39 19.67
CA GLN A 319 23.28 9.02 19.39
C GLN A 319 24.39 8.00 19.11
N ASP A 320 24.33 6.81 19.70
CA ASP A 320 25.29 5.71 19.50
C ASP A 320 25.07 4.95 18.17
N GLY A 321 24.12 5.37 17.34
CA GLY A 321 23.77 4.73 16.08
C GLY A 321 22.85 3.50 16.19
N SER A 322 22.51 3.08 17.41
CA SER A 322 21.48 2.06 17.65
C SER A 322 20.06 2.64 17.60
N TYR A 323 19.05 1.81 17.78
CA TYR A 323 17.65 2.24 17.83
C TYR A 323 16.99 1.95 19.17
N ALA A 324 16.23 2.92 19.70
CA ALA A 324 15.26 2.68 20.75
C ALA A 324 13.98 2.12 20.14
N ARG A 325 13.49 0.99 20.64
CA ARG A 325 12.28 0.35 20.13
C ARG A 325 11.08 0.67 21.00
N VAL A 326 10.06 1.28 20.40
CA VAL A 326 8.79 1.63 21.04
C VAL A 326 7.67 0.83 20.41
N ARG A 327 6.94 0.04 21.20
CA ARG A 327 5.68 -0.56 20.75
C ARG A 327 4.56 0.46 20.95
N GLU A 328 3.96 0.93 19.87
CA GLU A 328 2.97 2.00 19.94
C GLU A 328 1.56 1.46 20.20
N VAL A 329 1.17 0.40 19.50
CA VAL A 329 -0.20 -0.13 19.62
C VAL A 329 -0.25 -1.61 19.27
N TYR A 330 -1.26 -2.29 19.81
CA TYR A 330 -1.77 -3.55 19.25
C TYR A 330 -3.11 -3.29 18.57
N LEU A 331 -3.19 -3.52 17.27
CA LEU A 331 -4.39 -3.27 16.48
C LEU A 331 -5.55 -4.20 16.89
N ASP A 332 -5.28 -5.40 17.41
CA ASP A 332 -6.31 -6.31 17.93
C ASP A 332 -7.11 -5.69 19.08
N LYS A 333 -6.43 -5.06 20.04
CA LYS A 333 -7.03 -4.36 21.19
C LYS A 333 -7.83 -3.14 20.74
N LEU A 334 -7.24 -2.35 19.83
CA LEU A 334 -7.90 -1.17 19.31
C LEU A 334 -9.18 -1.53 18.55
N MET A 335 -9.13 -2.58 17.73
CA MET A 335 -10.29 -3.07 16.99
C MET A 335 -11.33 -3.73 17.89
N SER A 336 -10.90 -4.50 18.90
CA SER A 336 -11.82 -5.06 19.89
C SER A 336 -12.59 -3.97 20.63
N LYS A 337 -11.91 -2.89 21.04
CA LYS A 337 -12.56 -1.70 21.63
C LYS A 337 -13.53 -1.05 20.64
N TYR A 338 -13.12 -0.85 19.39
CA TYR A 338 -13.97 -0.28 18.34
C TYR A 338 -15.23 -1.12 18.07
N LEU A 339 -15.15 -2.44 18.27
CA LEU A 339 -16.26 -3.38 18.12
C LEU A 339 -16.95 -3.72 19.45
N ASN A 340 -16.96 -2.79 20.41
CA ASN A 340 -17.65 -2.94 21.69
C ASN A 340 -17.26 -4.23 22.45
N GLY A 341 -15.95 -4.49 22.52
CA GLY A 341 -15.37 -5.64 23.21
C GLY A 341 -15.39 -6.96 22.42
N ASN A 342 -15.81 -6.95 21.14
CA ASN A 342 -15.85 -8.18 20.36
C ASN A 342 -14.44 -8.81 20.23
N PRO A 343 -14.31 -10.15 20.34
CA PRO A 343 -13.02 -10.81 20.18
C PRO A 343 -12.42 -10.57 18.80
N VAL A 344 -11.15 -10.18 18.76
CA VAL A 344 -10.34 -10.09 17.54
C VAL A 344 -9.26 -11.17 17.64
N ASN A 345 -9.35 -12.15 16.74
CA ASN A 345 -8.53 -13.34 16.79
C ASN A 345 -7.27 -13.23 15.95
N MET A 346 -7.25 -12.38 14.92
CA MET A 346 -6.09 -12.16 14.06
C MET A 346 -6.15 -10.77 13.44
N ILE A 347 -4.99 -10.13 13.29
CA ILE A 347 -4.77 -8.94 12.46
C ILE A 347 -3.61 -9.19 11.52
N LEU A 348 -3.78 -8.85 10.24
CA LEU A 348 -2.66 -8.66 9.31
C LEU A 348 -2.69 -7.24 8.77
N ALA A 349 -1.65 -6.46 9.07
CA ALA A 349 -1.60 -5.03 8.82
C ALA A 349 -0.42 -4.63 7.94
N ALA A 350 -0.53 -3.42 7.37
CA ALA A 350 0.52 -2.77 6.59
C ALA A 350 1.03 -3.67 5.46
N TYR A 351 0.11 -4.07 4.58
CA TYR A 351 0.45 -4.85 3.38
C TYR A 351 1.52 -4.16 2.54
N ASN A 352 1.42 -2.84 2.43
CA ASN A 352 2.39 -1.93 1.83
C ASN A 352 2.82 -0.88 2.88
N ASP A 353 3.63 0.09 2.49
CA ASP A 353 4.06 1.22 3.33
C ASP A 353 2.84 1.92 3.99
N MET A 354 3.04 2.43 5.21
CA MET A 354 2.03 3.19 5.93
C MET A 354 1.87 4.56 5.26
N PHE A 355 0.71 4.80 4.66
CA PHE A 355 0.55 5.82 3.65
C PHE A 355 0.45 7.22 4.27
N PRO A 356 1.41 8.13 4.02
CA PRO A 356 1.38 9.45 4.62
C PRO A 356 0.39 10.37 3.90
N VAL A 357 -0.38 11.13 4.67
CA VAL A 357 -1.20 12.24 4.17
C VAL A 357 -1.05 13.44 5.10
N VAL A 358 -1.22 14.65 4.56
CA VAL A 358 -1.27 15.87 5.36
C VAL A 358 -2.73 16.18 5.63
N ASP A 359 -3.12 16.20 6.91
CA ASP A 359 -4.48 16.55 7.30
C ASP A 359 -4.78 18.00 6.88
N PRO A 360 -5.85 18.24 6.08
CA PRO A 360 -6.15 19.57 5.60
C PRO A 360 -6.54 20.54 6.73
N LYS A 361 -7.08 20.04 7.85
CA LYS A 361 -7.52 20.85 9.01
C LYS A 361 -6.36 21.20 9.93
N THR A 362 -5.57 20.21 10.32
CA THR A 362 -4.48 20.42 11.30
C THR A 362 -3.14 20.75 10.65
N ARG A 363 -3.01 20.53 9.34
CA ARG A 363 -1.74 20.64 8.58
C ARG A 363 -0.66 19.66 9.05
N GLU A 364 -1.02 18.69 9.90
CA GLU A 364 -0.10 17.68 10.40
C GLU A 364 -0.06 16.47 9.48
N ARG A 365 1.10 15.82 9.40
CA ARG A 365 1.22 14.54 8.71
C ARG A 365 0.64 13.43 9.59
N VAL A 366 -0.25 12.64 9.01
CA VAL A 366 -0.78 11.40 9.59
C VAL A 366 -0.47 10.23 8.66
N HIS A 367 -0.52 9.01 9.19
CA HIS A 367 -0.25 7.79 8.41
C HIS A 367 -1.47 6.87 8.42
N LEU A 368 -1.89 6.44 7.23
CA LEU A 368 -2.98 5.49 7.03
C LEU A 368 -2.42 4.08 6.97
N ILE A 369 -3.04 3.17 7.72
CA ILE A 369 -2.59 1.79 7.86
C ILE A 369 -3.78 0.88 7.59
N GLY A 370 -3.77 0.23 6.43
CA GLY A 370 -4.77 -0.75 6.08
C GLY A 370 -4.47 -2.09 6.75
N PHE A 371 -5.52 -2.81 7.14
CA PHE A 371 -5.40 -4.13 7.73
C PHE A 371 -6.64 -4.99 7.48
N GLU A 372 -6.46 -6.30 7.61
CA GLU A 372 -7.55 -7.24 7.76
C GLU A 372 -7.65 -7.73 9.20
N SER A 373 -8.79 -8.31 9.53
CA SER A 373 -8.98 -8.95 10.82
C SER A 373 -9.87 -10.18 10.71
N TRP A 374 -9.57 -11.20 11.51
CA TRP A 374 -10.51 -12.25 11.84
C TRP A 374 -11.14 -11.93 13.19
N ILE A 375 -12.46 -11.81 13.25
CA ILE A 375 -13.18 -11.55 14.50
C ILE A 375 -14.01 -12.76 14.92
N GLY A 376 -14.23 -12.90 16.23
CA GLY A 376 -15.01 -14.00 16.81
C GLY A 376 -16.51 -13.76 16.73
N GLY A 377 -17.27 -14.86 16.62
CA GLY A 377 -18.73 -14.83 16.53
C GLY A 377 -19.25 -14.22 15.23
N ASN A 378 -20.57 -14.03 15.13
CA ASN A 378 -21.25 -13.58 13.91
C ASN A 378 -22.06 -12.28 14.13
N ARG A 379 -21.65 -11.47 15.11
CA ARG A 379 -22.34 -10.22 15.48
C ARG A 379 -22.28 -9.17 14.37
N PHE A 380 -21.16 -9.11 13.66
CA PHE A 380 -20.93 -8.15 12.58
C PHE A 380 -20.95 -8.85 11.21
N PRO A 381 -21.13 -8.13 10.11
CA PRO A 381 -20.94 -8.66 8.76
C PRO A 381 -19.53 -9.22 8.54
N LEU A 382 -19.46 -10.42 7.98
CA LEU A 382 -18.22 -11.19 7.80
C LEU A 382 -18.13 -11.75 6.40
N TRP A 383 -16.90 -11.95 5.95
CA TRP A 383 -16.56 -12.74 4.78
C TRP A 383 -15.91 -14.06 5.19
N SER A 384 -16.15 -15.12 4.42
CA SER A 384 -15.65 -16.48 4.70
C SER A 384 -15.93 -16.93 6.15
N ALA A 385 -17.13 -16.64 6.65
CA ALA A 385 -17.54 -16.92 8.03
C ALA A 385 -17.74 -18.42 8.30
N ASN A 386 -17.53 -18.80 9.56
CA ASN A 386 -17.90 -20.10 10.12
C ASN A 386 -18.42 -19.93 11.55
N LYS A 387 -18.70 -21.04 12.24
CA LYS A 387 -19.24 -21.02 13.62
C LYS A 387 -18.36 -20.26 14.63
N LYS A 388 -17.04 -20.13 14.38
CA LYS A 388 -16.07 -19.44 15.25
C LYS A 388 -15.85 -17.98 14.86
N GLY A 389 -16.40 -17.52 13.73
CA GLY A 389 -16.27 -16.16 13.22
C GLY A 389 -15.77 -16.11 11.78
N GLY A 390 -15.17 -14.99 11.37
CA GLY A 390 -14.78 -14.76 9.97
C GLY A 390 -13.98 -13.48 9.79
N PHE A 391 -13.66 -13.15 8.54
CA PHE A 391 -12.97 -11.89 8.21
C PHE A 391 -13.94 -10.72 8.27
N TYR A 392 -13.58 -9.65 8.98
CA TYR A 392 -14.43 -8.47 9.07
C TYR A 392 -14.60 -7.79 7.70
N ALA A 393 -15.85 -7.48 7.35
CA ALA A 393 -16.22 -7.01 6.01
C ALA A 393 -16.21 -5.47 5.84
N GLY A 394 -15.78 -4.69 6.85
CA GLY A 394 -15.95 -3.23 6.85
C GLY A 394 -14.81 -2.38 6.28
N GLY A 395 -13.80 -2.97 5.66
CA GLY A 395 -12.72 -2.20 5.02
C GLY A 395 -11.95 -1.33 6.01
N MET A 396 -11.37 -1.96 7.03
CA MET A 396 -10.75 -1.24 8.15
C MET A 396 -9.46 -0.53 7.73
N TYR A 397 -9.24 0.65 8.32
CA TYR A 397 -7.93 1.30 8.35
C TYR A 397 -7.73 2.05 9.66
N ALA A 398 -6.48 2.13 10.10
CA ALA A 398 -6.06 2.95 11.23
C ALA A 398 -5.46 4.26 10.73
N ILE A 399 -5.62 5.31 11.53
CA ILE A 399 -4.99 6.61 11.33
C ILE A 399 -4.08 6.86 12.52
N ARG A 400 -2.77 6.95 12.25
CA ARG A 400 -1.76 7.32 13.23
C ARG A 400 -1.44 8.81 13.14
N ASP A 401 -1.60 9.55 14.23
CA ASP A 401 -1.23 10.97 14.30
C ASP A 401 0.29 11.17 14.54
N LYS A 402 0.75 12.42 14.58
CA LYS A 402 2.16 12.74 14.82
C LYS A 402 2.66 12.36 16.23
N LYS A 403 1.75 12.28 17.21
CA LYS A 403 2.04 11.94 18.61
C LYS A 403 2.06 10.43 18.84
N GLY A 404 1.72 9.63 17.82
CA GLY A 404 1.64 8.17 17.93
C GLY A 404 0.31 7.67 18.49
N ASN A 405 -0.73 8.50 18.50
CA ASN A 405 -2.08 8.03 18.82
C ASN A 405 -2.75 7.43 17.59
N TYR A 406 -3.64 6.47 17.83
CA TYR A 406 -4.33 5.71 16.79
C TYR A 406 -5.83 5.82 16.96
N ARG A 407 -6.53 5.91 15.83
CA ARG A 407 -7.97 5.71 15.73
C ARG A 407 -8.32 4.87 14.51
N LEU A 408 -9.46 4.20 14.56
CA LEU A 408 -9.92 3.32 13.49
C LEU A 408 -11.07 3.96 12.71
N LYS A 409 -11.15 3.60 11.44
CA LYS A 409 -12.24 3.95 10.54
C LYS A 409 -12.54 2.80 9.57
N GLU A 410 -13.72 2.89 8.98
CA GLU A 410 -14.21 1.98 7.94
C GLU A 410 -14.38 2.73 6.62
N ILE A 411 -13.93 2.08 5.55
CA ILE A 411 -14.23 2.52 4.19
C ILE A 411 -15.73 2.38 3.96
N ASN A 412 -16.34 3.37 3.31
CA ASN A 412 -17.78 3.42 3.10
C ASN A 412 -18.59 3.52 4.42
N GLY A 413 -17.96 4.01 5.50
CA GLY A 413 -18.56 4.12 6.83
C GLY A 413 -18.86 2.76 7.47
N ARG A 414 -19.52 2.77 8.64
CA ARG A 414 -19.78 1.55 9.41
C ARG A 414 -20.48 0.47 8.57
N ILE A 415 -19.96 -0.75 8.62
CA ILE A 415 -20.50 -1.86 7.84
C ILE A 415 -21.93 -2.22 8.28
N THR A 416 -22.77 -2.54 7.31
CA THR A 416 -24.10 -3.12 7.52
C THR A 416 -24.28 -4.29 6.57
N ARG A 417 -25.31 -5.13 6.77
CA ARG A 417 -25.58 -6.26 5.88
C ARG A 417 -25.96 -5.85 4.45
N ALA A 418 -26.40 -4.60 4.25
CA ALA A 418 -26.76 -4.06 2.93
C ALA A 418 -25.56 -3.52 2.14
N LYS A 419 -24.43 -3.28 2.81
CA LYS A 419 -23.22 -2.73 2.18
C LYS A 419 -22.37 -3.83 1.55
N PRO A 420 -21.60 -3.52 0.50
CA PRO A 420 -20.66 -4.48 -0.08
C PRO A 420 -19.62 -4.91 0.94
N THR A 421 -19.16 -6.16 0.78
CA THR A 421 -18.10 -6.73 1.61
C THR A 421 -16.75 -6.16 1.19
N LEU A 422 -16.07 -5.48 2.11
CA LEU A 422 -14.75 -4.90 1.94
C LEU A 422 -13.77 -5.57 2.90
N VAL A 423 -13.17 -6.69 2.48
CA VAL A 423 -12.13 -7.36 3.28
C VAL A 423 -10.77 -6.75 2.95
N SER A 424 -9.93 -6.56 3.97
CA SER A 424 -8.50 -6.20 3.82
C SER A 424 -8.25 -4.94 2.99
N THR A 425 -8.08 -3.80 3.66
CA THR A 425 -7.57 -2.59 3.01
C THR A 425 -6.07 -2.75 2.75
N LYS A 426 -5.65 -2.81 1.48
CA LYS A 426 -4.25 -3.09 1.13
C LYS A 426 -3.47 -1.87 0.69
N VAL A 427 -4.13 -0.92 0.02
CA VAL A 427 -3.43 0.19 -0.61
C VAL A 427 -4.28 1.46 -0.62
N PHE A 428 -3.56 2.57 -0.59
CA PHE A 428 -4.09 3.93 -0.64
C PHE A 428 -3.37 4.71 -1.74
N ALA A 429 -4.04 5.68 -2.36
CA ALA A 429 -3.40 6.67 -3.21
C ALA A 429 -4.11 8.02 -3.16
N ARG A 430 -3.32 9.10 -3.11
CA ARG A 430 -3.84 10.44 -3.38
C ARG A 430 -4.20 10.56 -4.85
N SER A 431 -5.25 11.34 -5.12
CA SER A 431 -5.63 11.69 -6.48
C SER A 431 -4.46 12.33 -7.24
N PRO A 432 -4.12 11.83 -8.44
CA PRO A 432 -3.12 12.46 -9.31
C PRO A 432 -3.72 13.53 -10.24
N PHE A 433 -5.04 13.72 -10.22
CA PHE A 433 -5.74 14.58 -11.16
C PHE A 433 -5.57 16.06 -10.84
N LYS A 434 -5.46 16.89 -11.89
CA LYS A 434 -5.57 18.34 -11.77
C LYS A 434 -7.05 18.73 -11.79
N GLY A 435 -7.46 19.70 -10.96
CA GLY A 435 -8.84 20.22 -10.94
C GLY A 435 -9.80 19.39 -10.08
N PRO A 436 -11.06 19.17 -10.52
CA PRO A 436 -12.06 18.42 -9.76
C PRO A 436 -11.53 17.05 -9.31
N GLY A 437 -11.70 16.75 -8.03
CA GLY A 437 -11.22 15.50 -7.43
C GLY A 437 -9.73 15.48 -7.08
N ARG A 438 -8.98 16.59 -7.18
CA ARG A 438 -7.57 16.68 -6.71
C ARG A 438 -7.39 16.32 -5.23
N ASP A 439 -8.43 16.53 -4.43
CA ASP A 439 -8.41 16.30 -2.98
C ASP A 439 -8.95 14.93 -2.59
N MET A 440 -9.21 14.05 -3.57
CA MET A 440 -9.66 12.70 -3.32
C MET A 440 -8.53 11.79 -2.84
N LEU A 441 -8.93 10.78 -2.08
CA LEU A 441 -8.13 9.67 -1.64
C LEU A 441 -8.82 8.38 -2.09
N TYR A 442 -8.04 7.47 -2.66
CA TYR A 442 -8.49 6.18 -3.17
C TYR A 442 -7.99 5.08 -2.26
N PHE A 443 -8.85 4.09 -2.03
CA PHE A 443 -8.66 2.95 -1.14
C PHE A 443 -8.98 1.68 -1.91
N ALA A 444 -8.15 0.66 -1.80
CA ALA A 444 -8.39 -0.58 -2.52
C ALA A 444 -7.87 -1.80 -1.77
N GLY A 445 -8.38 -2.97 -2.12
CA GLY A 445 -7.95 -4.20 -1.46
C GLY A 445 -8.68 -5.46 -1.88
N HIS A 446 -9.02 -6.24 -0.85
CA HIS A 446 -9.29 -7.68 -0.81
C HIS A 446 -8.07 -8.55 -0.45
N ASP A 447 -8.27 -9.51 0.43
CA ASP A 447 -7.32 -10.60 0.63
C ASP A 447 -8.08 -11.93 0.50
N PRO A 448 -7.79 -12.72 -0.55
CA PRO A 448 -8.43 -13.99 -0.75
C PRO A 448 -8.25 -14.99 0.38
N ASN A 449 -7.22 -14.87 1.23
CA ASN A 449 -7.01 -15.78 2.37
C ASN A 449 -7.15 -17.28 2.00
N PHE A 450 -6.66 -17.66 0.82
CA PHE A 450 -6.78 -19.01 0.28
C PHE A 450 -8.22 -19.52 0.07
N ARG A 451 -9.18 -18.61 -0.12
CA ARG A 451 -10.58 -18.89 -0.46
C ARG A 451 -10.87 -18.47 -1.90
N PRO A 452 -11.77 -19.18 -2.61
CA PRO A 452 -12.27 -18.75 -3.91
C PRO A 452 -12.69 -17.28 -3.87
N SER A 453 -12.11 -16.47 -4.76
CA SER A 453 -12.25 -15.00 -4.76
C SER A 453 -12.36 -14.51 -6.20
N HIS A 454 -13.51 -14.77 -6.79
CA HIS A 454 -13.85 -14.34 -8.14
C HIS A 454 -14.45 -12.95 -8.11
N ASP A 455 -13.86 -12.01 -8.87
CA ASP A 455 -14.33 -10.63 -9.02
C ASP A 455 -14.61 -9.90 -7.69
N THR A 456 -13.72 -10.11 -6.73
CA THR A 456 -13.79 -9.53 -5.39
C THR A 456 -12.96 -8.24 -5.22
N ALA A 457 -12.20 -7.84 -6.24
CA ALA A 457 -11.40 -6.62 -6.17
C ALA A 457 -12.30 -5.36 -6.16
N TRP A 458 -11.92 -4.36 -5.36
CA TRP A 458 -12.68 -3.13 -5.19
C TRP A 458 -11.76 -1.90 -5.04
N ILE A 459 -12.26 -0.74 -5.49
CA ILE A 459 -11.68 0.58 -5.20
C ILE A 459 -12.81 1.51 -4.74
N PHE A 460 -12.61 2.17 -3.61
CA PHE A 460 -13.47 3.25 -3.12
C PHE A 460 -12.69 4.57 -3.09
N SER A 461 -13.40 5.67 -3.27
CA SER A 461 -12.85 7.02 -3.15
C SER A 461 -13.69 7.90 -2.23
N THR A 462 -13.04 8.90 -1.65
CA THR A 462 -13.66 9.94 -0.83
C THR A 462 -12.74 11.16 -0.80
N SER A 463 -13.24 12.34 -0.41
CA SER A 463 -12.36 13.47 -0.09
C SER A 463 -11.41 13.14 1.07
N LEU A 464 -10.22 13.72 1.05
CA LEU A 464 -9.23 13.56 2.13
C LEU A 464 -9.79 14.03 3.47
N GLU A 465 -10.53 15.13 3.48
CA GLU A 465 -11.20 15.62 4.69
C GLU A 465 -12.13 14.57 5.28
N ASN A 466 -13.00 13.97 4.45
CA ASN A 466 -13.94 12.96 4.92
C ASN A 466 -13.24 11.67 5.36
N ALA A 467 -12.18 11.24 4.66
CA ALA A 467 -11.34 10.13 5.08
C ALA A 467 -10.75 10.35 6.48
N LEU A 468 -10.37 11.58 6.81
CA LEU A 468 -9.73 11.94 8.07
C LEU A 468 -10.69 12.47 9.14
N ARG A 469 -11.96 12.77 8.85
CA ARG A 469 -12.87 13.29 9.87
C ARG A 469 -12.92 12.39 11.11
N GLN A 470 -13.05 13.00 12.29
CA GLN A 470 -13.42 12.27 13.49
C GLN A 470 -14.94 12.03 13.41
N ASP A 471 -15.35 10.77 13.49
CA ASP A 471 -16.76 10.45 13.63
C ASP A 471 -17.16 10.75 15.10
N PRO A 472 -18.37 11.26 15.36
CA PRO A 472 -18.85 11.46 16.72
C PRO A 472 -18.66 10.18 17.53
N VAL A 473 -18.18 10.32 18.77
CA VAL A 473 -18.13 9.19 19.69
C VAL A 473 -19.58 8.83 20.00
N GLU A 474 -20.02 7.64 19.57
CA GLU A 474 -21.30 7.06 20.01
C GLU A 474 -21.20 6.62 21.47
#